data_AF-A0A0D0DFI0-F1
#
_entry.id   AF-A0A0D0DFI0-F1
#
_cell.length_a   1.000
_cell.length_b   1.000
_cell.length_c   1.000
_cell.angle_alpha   90.00
_cell.angle_beta   90.00
_cell.angle_gamma   90.00
#
_symmetry.space_group_name_H-M   'P 1'
#
loop_
_entity.id
_entity.type
_entity.pdbx_description
1 polymer ?
#
loop_
_entity_poly.entity_id
_entity_poly.type
_entity_poly.pdbx_seq_one_letter_code
_entity_poly.pdbx_strand_id
1 'polypeptide(L)' 'CVTGLSSCHVGERFQCSPDTVTKYFKSMLVFFSLDPFYTLQIKFPTATSPVVDVILNDP' A
#
# COMPACT_ATOMS: atom_id res chain seq x y z
N CYS A 1 4.94 -3.39 -11.18
CA CYS A 1 4.83 -4.28 -10.01
C CYS A 1 3.35 -4.44 -9.68
N VAL A 2 2.72 -5.56 -10.06
CA VAL A 2 1.31 -5.82 -9.71
C VAL A 2 1.31 -6.44 -8.30
N THR A 3 0.95 -5.65 -7.29
CA THR A 3 0.77 -6.08 -5.90
C THR A 3 -0.56 -6.83 -5.71
N GLY A 4 -0.86 -7.79 -6.58
CA GLY A 4 -2.13 -8.52 -6.61
C GLY A 4 -1.96 -10.02 -6.36
N LEU A 5 -1.41 -10.40 -5.21
CA LEU A 5 -1.40 -11.81 -4.78
C LEU A 5 -2.72 -12.12 -4.04
N SER A 6 -3.31 -13.29 -4.32
CA SER A 6 -4.49 -13.76 -3.60
C SER A 6 -4.16 -14.07 -2.14
N SER A 7 -5.17 -13.99 -1.27
CA SER A 7 -5.03 -14.34 0.15
C SER A 7 -4.57 -15.78 0.36
N CYS A 8 -4.89 -16.71 -0.55
CA CYS A 8 -4.40 -18.08 -0.54
C CYS A 8 -2.88 -18.14 -0.72
N HIS A 9 -2.33 -17.46 -1.73
CA HIS A 9 -0.88 -17.45 -1.96
C HIS A 9 -0.12 -16.77 -0.83
N VAL A 10 -0.69 -15.70 -0.26
CA VAL A 10 -0.13 -15.06 0.93
C VAL A 10 -0.18 -16.03 2.12
N GLY A 11 -1.32 -16.69 2.34
CA GLY A 11 -1.48 -17.68 3.41
C GLY A 11 -0.48 -18.83 3.31
N GLU A 12 -0.28 -19.37 2.11
CA GLU A 12 0.70 -20.42 1.84
C GLU A 12 2.13 -19.98 2.18
N ARG A 13 2.53 -18.77 1.76
CA ARG A 13 3.88 -18.23 2.00
C ARG A 13 4.15 -17.95 3.48
N PHE A 14 3.13 -17.51 4.21
CA PHE A 14 3.23 -17.19 5.63
C PHE A 14 2.78 -18.35 6.55
N GLN A 15 2.42 -19.50 5.98
CA GLN A 15 1.84 -20.65 6.70
C GLN A 15 0.68 -20.26 7.63
N CYS A 16 -0.16 -19.35 7.14
CA CYS A 16 -1.29 -18.78 7.87
C CYS A 16 -2.59 -19.04 7.11
N SER A 17 -3.71 -19.17 7.83
CA SER A 17 -5.00 -19.35 7.17
C SER A 17 -5.40 -18.09 6.37
N PRO A 18 -6.19 -18.24 5.29
CA PRO A 18 -6.72 -17.11 4.53
C PRO A 18 -7.49 -16.10 5.41
N ASP A 19 -8.19 -16.57 6.44
CA ASP A 19 -8.87 -15.72 7.43
C ASP A 19 -7.88 -14.86 8.22
N THR A 20 -6.76 -15.45 8.65
CA THR A 20 -5.69 -14.74 9.36
C THR A 20 -5.08 -13.66 8.47
N VAL A 21 -4.78 -13.99 7.21
CA VAL A 21 -4.28 -13.04 6.21
C VAL A 21 -5.26 -11.89 6.02
N THR A 22 -6.55 -12.19 5.85
CA THR A 22 -7.60 -11.19 5.64
C THR A 22 -7.75 -10.27 6.85
N LYS A 23 -7.68 -10.83 8.07
CA LYS A 23 -7.73 -10.06 9.33
C LYS A 23 -6.58 -9.05 9.40
N TYR A 24 -5.34 -9.50 9.17
CA TYR A 24 -4.19 -8.61 9.25
C TYR A 24 -4.15 -7.60 8.10
N PHE A 25 -4.57 -8.00 6.89
CA PHE A 25 -4.70 -7.06 5.78
C PHE A 25 -5.64 -5.90 6.12
N LYS A 26 -6.82 -6.20 6.70
CA LYS A 26 -7.75 -5.16 7.17
C LYS A 26 -7.14 -4.28 8.26
N SER A 27 -6.47 -4.87 9.24
CA SER A 27 -5.80 -4.10 10.31
C SER A 27 -4.71 -3.17 9.76
N MET A 28 -3.89 -3.66 8.83
CA MET A 28 -2.85 -2.86 8.18
C MET A 28 -3.47 -1.73 7.34
N LEU A 29 -4.52 -2.01 6.58
CA LEU A 29 -5.22 -1.01 5.78
C LEU A 29 -5.76 0.12 6.67
N VAL A 30 -6.41 -0.22 7.78
CA VAL A 30 -6.89 0.76 8.76
C VAL A 30 -5.71 1.55 9.33
N PHE A 31 -4.66 0.88 9.81
CA PHE A 31 -3.47 1.55 10.36
C PHE A 31 -2.85 2.56 9.39
N PHE A 32 -2.65 2.17 8.13
CA PHE A 32 -2.07 3.05 7.10
C PHE A 32 -3.00 4.20 6.69
N SER A 33 -4.31 4.04 6.87
CA SER A 33 -5.31 5.07 6.57
C SER A 33 -5.52 6.04 7.74
N LEU A 34 -5.06 5.68 8.94
CA LEU A 34 -5.21 6.50 10.14
C LEU A 34 -4.06 7.51 10.28
N ASP A 35 -4.39 8.60 10.95
CA ASP A 35 -3.41 9.54 11.50
C ASP A 35 -2.69 8.87 12.70
N PRO A 36 -1.36 9.04 12.89
CA PRO A 36 -0.45 9.97 12.20
C PRO A 36 0.27 9.38 10.99
N PHE A 37 0.01 8.11 10.63
CA PHE A 37 0.78 7.45 9.58
C PHE A 37 0.52 8.08 8.21
N TYR A 38 -0.76 8.23 7.85
CA TYR A 38 -1.14 8.74 6.54
C TYR A 38 -0.57 10.14 6.30
N THR A 39 -0.73 11.04 7.27
CA THR A 39 -0.29 12.45 7.15
C THR A 39 1.23 12.62 7.17
N LEU A 40 1.95 11.76 7.90
CA LEU A 40 3.42 11.82 7.94
C LEU A 40 4.04 11.31 6.64
N GLN A 41 3.50 10.22 6.10
CA GLN A 41 4.13 9.47 5.01
C GLN A 41 3.63 9.91 3.63
N ILE A 42 2.37 10.34 3.51
CA ILE A 42 1.80 10.81 2.26
C ILE A 42 1.94 12.32 2.17
N LYS A 43 2.82 12.78 1.29
CA LYS A 43 2.97 14.21 0.95
C LYS A 43 2.46 14.44 -0.45
N PHE A 44 1.41 15.26 -0.57
CA PHE A 44 0.95 15.68 -1.88
C PHE A 44 1.93 16.70 -2.48
N PRO A 45 2.20 16.61 -3.79
CA PRO A 45 2.98 17.63 -4.47
C PRO A 45 2.21 18.96 -4.45
N THR A 46 2.93 20.04 -4.13
CA THR A 46 2.41 21.41 -4.20
C THR A 46 2.80 22.00 -5.56
N ALA A 47 2.25 23.15 -5.94
CA ALA A 47 2.60 23.87 -7.19
C ALA A 47 4.11 24.14 -7.36
N THR A 48 4.90 24.08 -6.28
CA THR A 48 6.35 24.26 -6.28
C THR A 48 7.14 22.95 -6.29
N SER A 49 6.47 21.80 -6.16
CA SER A 49 7.15 20.50 -6.19
C SER A 49 7.57 20.19 -7.62
N PRO A 50 8.85 19.86 -7.87
CA PRO A 50 9.31 19.49 -9.20
C PRO A 50 8.56 18.22 -9.64
N VAL A 51 7.95 18.27 -10.82
CA VAL A 51 7.35 17.09 -11.44
C VAL A 51 8.51 16.15 -11.79
N VAL A 52 8.45 14.92 -11.29
CA VAL A 52 9.48 13.91 -11.56
C VAL A 52 9.38 13.53 -13.04
N ASP A 53 10.51 13.53 -13.77
CA ASP A 53 10.58 13.23 -15.21
C ASP A 53 9.94 11.90 -15.61
N VAL A 54 9.87 10.94 -14.67
CA VAL A 54 9.19 9.65 -14.84
C VAL A 54 7.68 9.80 -15.10
N ILE A 55 7.03 10.83 -14.55
CA ILE A 55 5.60 11.11 -14.78
C ILE A 55 5.40 11.83 -16.11
N LEU A 56 6.38 12.63 -16.54
CA LEU A 56 6.28 13.44 -17.75
C LEU A 56 6.46 12.61 -19.04
N ASN A 57 7.17 11.47 -18.95
CA ASN A 57 7.55 10.66 -20.11
C ASN A 57 6.86 9.28 -20.17
N ASP A 58 5.76 9.08 -19.43
CA ASP A 58 4.97 7.83 -19.51
C ASP A 58 4.05 7.89 -20.76
N PRO A 59 4.21 6.99 -21.75
CA PRO A 59 3.46 7.00 -23.01
C PRO A 59 1.99 6.56 -22.89
#